data_AF-A0A9X1BC70-F1
#
_entry.id   AF-A0A9X1BC70-F1
#
_cell.length_a   1.000
_cell.length_b   1.000
_cell.length_c   1.000
_cell.angle_alpha   90.00
_cell.angle_beta   90.00
_cell.angle_gamma   90.00
#
_symmetry.space_group_name_H-M   'P 1'
#
loop_
_entity.id
_entity.type
_entity.pdbx_description
1 polymer ?
#
loop_
_entity_poly.entity_id
_entity_poly.type
_entity_poly.pdbx_seq_one_letter_code
_entity_poly.pdbx_strand_id
1 'polypeptide(L)' 'MLEVTQDFFDFKESIVRHTGDVFQVDEDRKNELLAKLPDFIKEYSIVPLTKLDEEVDDADE' A
#
# COMPACT_ATOMS: atom_id res chain seq x y z
N MET A 1 4.21 5.21 3.28
CA MET A 1 4.62 4.70 1.95
C MET A 1 3.36 4.29 1.20
N LEU A 2 3.43 4.22 -0.12
CA LEU A 2 2.34 3.76 -0.97
C LEU A 2 2.79 2.54 -1.75
N GLU A 3 1.90 1.56 -1.89
CA GLU A 3 2.07 0.40 -2.77
C GLU A 3 1.14 0.55 -3.96
N VAL A 4 1.67 0.29 -5.14
CA VAL A 4 0.92 0.30 -6.40
C VAL A 4 0.18 -1.02 -6.56
N THR A 5 -1.15 -0.97 -6.69
CA THR A 5 -2.01 -2.13 -6.89
C THR A 5 -2.33 -2.37 -8.36
N GLN A 6 -2.17 -1.36 -9.22
CA GLN A 6 -2.36 -1.45 -10.67
C GLN A 6 -1.39 -0.49 -11.39
N ASP A 7 -0.94 -0.88 -12.57
CA ASP A 7 -0.03 -0.06 -13.38
C ASP A 7 -0.67 1.28 -13.76
N PHE A 8 0.05 2.39 -13.55
CA PHE A 8 -0.40 3.72 -13.95
C PHE A 8 0.77 4.63 -14.31
N PHE A 9 0.48 5.70 -15.05
CA PHE A 9 1.46 6.75 -15.35
C PHE A 9 1.35 7.88 -14.33
N ASP A 10 2.42 8.13 -13.58
CA ASP A 10 2.52 9.29 -12.70
C ASP A 10 2.94 10.52 -13.53
N PHE A 11 1.97 11.37 -13.85
CA PHE A 11 2.19 12.61 -14.60
C PHE A 11 3.12 13.62 -13.91
N LYS A 12 3.18 13.61 -12.58
CA LYS A 12 3.99 14.58 -11.81
C LYS A 12 5.46 14.23 -11.91
N GLU A 13 5.77 12.94 -11.80
CA GLU A 13 7.14 12.41 -11.87
C GLU A 13 7.54 12.01 -13.31
N SER A 14 6.59 11.98 -14.25
CA SER A 14 6.77 11.53 -15.63
C SER A 14 7.33 10.10 -15.74
N ILE A 15 6.85 9.20 -14.89
CA ILE A 15 7.26 7.79 -14.85
C ILE A 15 6.04 6.85 -14.87
N VAL A 16 6.25 5.63 -15.37
CA VAL A 16 5.28 4.54 -15.21
C VAL A 16 5.56 3.86 -13.88
N ARG A 17 4.50 3.66 -13.09
CA ARG A 17 4.51 2.88 -11.86
C ARG A 17 3.89 1.51 -12.14
N HIS A 18 4.52 0.46 -11.67
CA HIS A 18 4.06 -0.91 -11.89
C HIS A 18 3.49 -1.51 -10.61
N THR A 19 2.56 -2.43 -10.78
CA THR A 19 1.92 -3.17 -9.68
C THR A 19 2.99 -3.85 -8.81
N GLY A 20 2.90 -3.66 -7.49
CA GLY A 20 3.87 -4.12 -6.50
C GLY A 20 4.97 -3.10 -6.17
N ASP A 21 5.09 -2.00 -6.91
CA ASP A 21 6.03 -0.94 -6.57
C ASP A 21 5.65 -0.29 -5.24
N VAL A 22 6.64 -0.12 -4.37
CA VAL A 22 6.50 0.62 -3.12
C VAL A 22 7.32 1.90 -3.20
N PHE A 23 6.70 3.03 -2.85
CA PHE A 23 7.36 4.32 -2.94
C PHE A 23 6.98 5.28 -1.81
N GLN A 24 7.86 6.24 -1.58
CA GLN A 24 7.68 7.29 -0.58
C GLN A 24 7.32 8.61 -1.28
N VAL A 25 6.36 9.32 -0.69
CA VAL A 25 5.92 10.66 -1.09
C VAL A 25 5.58 11.46 0.16
N ASP A 26 5.52 12.78 0.02
CA ASP A 26 5.06 13.69 1.08
C ASP A 26 3.57 13.49 1.40
N GLU A 27 3.14 14.00 2.55
CA GLU A 27 1.77 13.81 3.07
C GLU A 27 0.69 14.38 2.13
N ASP A 28 0.91 15.58 1.58
CA ASP A 28 -0.01 16.19 0.60
C ASP A 28 -0.19 15.31 -0.64
N ARG A 29 0.93 14.78 -1.16
CA ARG A 29 0.92 13.93 -2.35
C ARG A 29 0.31 12.56 -2.03
N LYS A 30 0.56 12.01 -0.85
CA LYS A 30 -0.07 10.78 -0.37
C LYS A 30 -1.60 10.92 -0.37
N ASN A 31 -2.10 11.99 0.25
CA ASN A 31 -3.54 12.24 0.35
C ASN A 31 -4.19 12.47 -1.03
N GLU A 32 -3.54 13.25 -1.90
CA GLU A 32 -4.02 13.44 -3.27
C GLU A 32 -4.12 12.13 -4.04
N LEU A 33 -3.05 11.33 -3.97
CA LEU A 33 -2.95 10.06 -4.67
C LEU A 33 -4.02 9.08 -4.15
N LEU A 34 -4.15 8.88 -2.84
CA LEU A 34 -5.17 8.00 -2.26
C LEU A 34 -6.60 8.46 -2.57
N ALA A 35 -6.83 9.78 -2.68
CA ALA A 35 -8.15 10.31 -3.02
C ALA A 35 -8.50 10.16 -4.50
N LYS A 36 -7.52 10.35 -5.41
CA LYS A 36 -7.75 10.31 -6.86
C LYS A 36 -7.63 8.91 -7.46
N LEU A 37 -6.82 8.05 -6.85
CA LEU A 37 -6.43 6.75 -7.38
C LEU A 37 -6.65 5.63 -6.36
N PRO A 38 -7.84 5.51 -5.73
CA PRO A 38 -8.07 4.55 -4.64
C PRO A 38 -7.91 3.08 -5.05
N ASP A 39 -8.11 2.76 -6.33
CA ASP A 39 -7.98 1.39 -6.87
C ASP A 39 -6.57 1.06 -7.41
N PHE A 40 -5.71 2.08 -7.61
CA PHE A 40 -4.38 1.93 -8.19
C PHE A 40 -3.26 1.95 -7.14
N ILE A 41 -3.56 2.46 -5.95
CA ILE A 41 -2.59 2.57 -4.86
C ILE A 41 -3.27 2.37 -3.51
N LYS A 42 -2.52 1.81 -2.58
CA LYS A 42 -2.93 1.66 -1.18
C LYS A 42 -1.82 2.10 -0.25
N GLU A 43 -2.19 2.37 1.00
CA GLU A 43 -1.20 2.65 2.03
C GLU A 43 -0.36 1.40 2.30
N TYR A 44 0.95 1.51 2.06
CA TYR A 44 1.88 0.46 2.42
C TYR A 44 2.22 0.59 3.90
N SER A 45 1.53 -0.22 4.70
CA SER A 45 1.85 -0.39 6.11
C SER A 45 2.90 -1.49 6.23
N ILE A 46 4.11 -1.12 6.65
CA ILE A 46 5.08 -2.11 7.15
C ILE A 46 4.55 -2.52 8.51
N VAL A 47 3.61 -3.46 8.54
CA VAL A 47 3.26 -4.12 9.79
C VAL A 47 4.54 -4.85 10.21
N PRO A 48 5.13 -4.54 11.38
CA PRO A 48 6.22 -5.34 11.88
C PRO A 48 5.69 -6.77 12.01
N LEU A 49 6.38 -7.71 11.37
CA LEU A 49 6.14 -9.15 11.40
C LEU A 49 6.43 -9.71 12.81
N THR A 50 5.79 -9.17 13.85
CA THR A 50 5.99 -9.59 15.25
C THR A 50 4.72 -10.01 15.97
N LYS A 51 3.55 -10.08 15.32
CA LYS A 51 2.35 -10.74 15.88
C LYS A 51 1.43 -11.29 14.78
N LEU A 52 1.91 -12.28 14.03
CA LEU A 52 1.03 -13.12 13.21
C LEU A 52 1.28 -14.62 13.51
N ASP A 53 1.57 -14.92 14.78
CA ASP A 53 1.51 -16.28 15.31
C ASP A 53 0.30 -16.36 16.26
N GLU A 54 -0.73 -17.02 15.74
CA GLU A 54 -1.67 -17.92 16.43
C GLU A 54 -2.39 -17.41 17.69
N GLU A 55 -3.54 -16.76 17.49
CA GLU A 55 -4.75 -17.08 18.28
C GLU A 55 -5.71 -17.85 17.37
N VAL A 56 -5.57 -19.17 17.35
CA VAL A 56 -6.69 -20.09 17.09
C VAL A 56 -6.79 -20.99 18.32
N ASP A 57 -7.50 -20.48 19.31
CA ASP A 57 -8.14 -21.28 20.35
C ASP A 57 -9.27 -22.06 19.67
N ASP A 58 -9.07 -23.37 19.49
CA ASP A 58 -10.18 -24.31 19.36
C ASP A 58 -9.93 -25.43 20.36
N ALA A 59 -10.55 -25.24 21.52
CA ALA A 59 -10.87 -26.32 22.43
C ALA A 59 -11.81 -27.32 21.71
N ASP A 60 -11.42 -28.59 21.64
CA ASP A 60 -12.40 -29.68 21.66
C ASP A 60 -11.82 -30.91 22.40
N GLU A 61 -12.76 -31.59 23.05
CA GLU A 61 -12.76 -32.56 24.16
C GLU A 61 -11.66 -33.65 24.26
#